data_AF-Q3HWV2-F1
#
_entry.id   AF-Q3HWV2-F1
#
_cell.length_a   1.000
_cell.length_b   1.000
_cell.length_c   1.000
_cell.angle_alpha   90.00
_cell.angle_beta   90.00
_cell.angle_gamma   90.00
#
_symmetry.space_group_name_H-M   'P 1'
#
loop_
_entity.id
_entity.type
_entity.pdbx_description
1 polymer ?
#
loop_
_entity_poly.entity_id
_entity_poly.type
_entity_poly.pdbx_seq_one_letter_code
_entity_poly.pdbx_strand_id
1 'polypeptide(L)'
;MFSFSELFSIKSDILEKHKVKFVRHKDNRKEYRDLIKDRDELLKYQAHQSKNVFKDCDFIVSFFGQESSKSLFIGVFKVNCWFEKDDGFQYDLTEIDVCVKILKIVWS
;
A
#
# COMPACT_ATOMS: atom_id res chain seq x y z
N MET A 1 -14.42 12.91 -15.03
CA MET A 1 -14.11 11.56 -14.51
C MET A 1 -13.10 11.76 -13.40
N PHE A 2 -13.41 11.38 -12.16
CA PHE A 2 -12.51 11.59 -11.03
C PHE A 2 -11.45 10.49 -10.99
N SER A 3 -10.22 10.89 -10.72
CA SER A 3 -9.09 9.98 -10.44
C SER A 3 -9.18 9.42 -9.02
N PHE A 4 -8.52 8.28 -8.78
CA PHE A 4 -8.43 7.70 -7.44
C PHE A 4 -7.76 8.68 -6.45
N SER A 5 -6.76 9.43 -6.90
CA SER A 5 -6.10 10.43 -6.07
C SER A 5 -7.07 11.52 -5.63
N GLU A 6 -7.91 12.03 -6.53
CA GLU A 6 -8.95 13.03 -6.19
C GLU A 6 -9.96 12.44 -5.20
N LEU A 7 -10.43 11.21 -5.42
CA LEU A 7 -11.35 10.52 -4.49
C LEU A 7 -10.73 10.31 -3.10
N PHE A 8 -9.46 9.96 -3.06
CA PHE A 8 -8.74 9.67 -1.83
C PHE A 8 -8.41 10.95 -1.05
N SER A 9 -8.08 12.04 -1.74
CA SER A 9 -7.91 13.38 -1.14
C SER A 9 -9.21 13.93 -0.55
N ILE A 10 -10.36 13.63 -1.17
CA ILE A 10 -11.68 13.99 -0.60
C ILE A 10 -11.92 13.28 0.75
N LYS A 11 -11.36 12.09 0.93
CA LYS A 11 -11.56 11.27 2.13
C LYS A 11 -10.42 11.36 3.15
N SER A 12 -9.25 11.86 2.77
CA SER A 12 -8.09 11.95 3.67
C SER A 12 -7.07 12.97 3.16
N ASP A 13 -6.40 13.65 4.09
CA ASP A 13 -5.30 14.57 3.83
C ASP A 13 -3.94 13.88 3.68
N ILE A 14 -3.92 12.54 3.69
CA ILE A 14 -2.69 11.72 3.62
C ILE A 14 -1.92 11.99 2.32
N LEU A 15 -2.60 12.13 1.17
CA LEU A 15 -1.94 12.41 -0.10
C LEU A 15 -1.33 13.81 -0.18
N GLU A 16 -1.80 14.76 0.61
CA GLU A 16 -1.36 16.15 0.58
C GLU A 16 -0.18 16.39 1.53
N LYS A 17 -0.16 15.69 2.67
CA LYS A 17 0.81 15.91 3.74
C LYS A 17 1.97 14.91 3.77
N HIS A 18 1.85 13.80 3.05
CA HIS A 18 2.80 12.70 3.14
C HIS A 18 3.30 12.24 1.78
N LYS A 19 4.50 11.64 1.77
CA LYS A 19 5.08 11.02 0.58
C LYS A 19 4.43 9.66 0.36
N VAL A 20 3.49 9.62 -0.58
CA VAL A 20 2.71 8.42 -0.89
C VAL A 20 3.16 7.79 -2.20
N LYS A 21 3.37 6.47 -2.20
CA LYS A 21 3.72 5.71 -3.40
C LYS A 21 2.60 4.77 -3.80
N PHE A 22 2.19 4.85 -5.07
CA PHE A 22 1.22 3.95 -5.67
C PHE A 22 1.94 2.72 -6.22
N VAL A 23 1.58 1.54 -5.73
CA VAL A 23 2.20 0.28 -6.13
C VAL A 23 1.18 -0.56 -6.87
N ARG A 24 1.53 -1.00 -8.08
CA ARG A 24 0.72 -1.92 -8.88
C ARG A 24 1.44 -3.26 -9.01
N HIS A 25 0.92 -4.28 -8.35
CA HIS A 25 1.39 -5.66 -8.51
C HIS A 25 0.77 -6.24 -9.77
N LYS A 26 1.59 -6.54 -10.78
CA LYS A 26 1.16 -7.16 -12.07
C LYS A 26 1.28 -8.69 -12.05
N ASP A 27 1.43 -9.29 -10.88
CA ASP A 27 1.73 -10.71 -10.80
C ASP A 27 0.50 -11.55 -11.18
N ASN A 28 0.55 -12.14 -12.37
CA ASN A 28 -0.51 -12.97 -12.93
C ASN A 28 -0.51 -14.41 -12.37
N ARG A 29 0.39 -14.73 -11.44
CA ARG A 29 0.45 -16.05 -10.82
C ARG A 29 -0.84 -16.32 -10.04
N LYS A 30 -1.41 -17.51 -10.26
CA LYS A 30 -2.62 -17.98 -9.58
C LYS A 30 -2.49 -17.90 -8.06
N GLU A 31 -1.30 -18.21 -7.56
CA GLU A 31 -0.88 -18.10 -6.16
C GLU A 31 -1.15 -16.70 -5.57
N TYR A 32 -0.99 -15.64 -6.36
CA TYR A 32 -1.23 -14.28 -5.89
C TYR A 32 -2.71 -13.99 -5.62
N ARG A 33 -3.62 -14.65 -6.33
CA ARG A 33 -5.07 -14.49 -6.07
C ARG A 33 -5.47 -15.14 -4.76
N ASP A 34 -4.79 -16.20 -4.37
CA ASP A 34 -5.00 -16.85 -3.09
C ASP A 34 -4.32 -16.07 -1.96
N LEU A 35 -3.15 -15.47 -2.20
CA LEU A 35 -2.51 -14.50 -1.29
C LEU A 35 -3.39 -13.29 -0.98
N ILE A 36 -4.20 -12.79 -1.94
CA ILE A 36 -5.13 -11.67 -1.66
C ILE A 36 -6.19 -12.05 -0.62
N LYS A 37 -6.54 -13.34 -0.50
CA LYS A 37 -7.50 -13.82 0.50
C LYS A 37 -6.90 -13.81 1.91
N ASP A 38 -5.57 -13.91 2.02
CA ASP A 38 -4.84 -13.87 3.29
C ASP A 38 -4.07 -12.54 3.43
N ARG A 39 -4.62 -11.63 4.23
CA ARG A 39 -4.05 -10.29 4.43
C ARG A 39 -2.64 -10.34 5.01
N ASP A 40 -2.36 -11.30 5.90
CA ASP A 40 -1.06 -11.40 6.56
C ASP A 40 0.02 -11.90 5.60
N GLU A 41 -0.32 -12.86 4.72
CA GLU A 41 0.62 -13.30 3.69
C GLU A 41 0.89 -12.22 2.65
N LEU A 42 -0.13 -11.46 2.26
CA LEU A 42 0.01 -10.32 1.35
C LEU A 42 0.92 -9.23 1.93
N LEU A 43 0.74 -8.92 3.22
CA LEU A 43 1.58 -7.97 3.95
C LEU A 43 3.04 -8.41 3.94
N LYS A 44 3.32 -9.68 4.26
CA LYS A 44 4.68 -10.23 4.25
C LYS A 44 5.33 -10.16 2.87
N TYR A 45 4.58 -10.52 1.83
CA TYR A 45 5.05 -10.43 0.46
C TYR A 45 5.40 -8.97 0.08
N GLN A 46 4.50 -8.03 0.35
CA GLN A 46 4.70 -6.62 -0.01
C GLN A 46 5.86 -5.99 0.79
N ALA A 47 6.03 -6.41 2.04
CA ALA A 47 7.07 -5.95 2.95
C ALA A 47 8.48 -6.35 2.51
N HIS A 48 8.65 -7.26 1.56
CA HIS A 48 9.96 -7.60 1.00
C HIS A 48 10.10 -7.05 -0.43
N GLN A 49 11.19 -6.33 -0.71
CA GLN A 49 11.49 -5.82 -2.05
C GLN A 49 12.97 -6.00 -2.39
N SER A 50 13.26 -6.40 -3.63
CA SER A 50 14.64 -6.53 -4.12
C SER A 50 15.38 -5.19 -4.27
N LYS A 51 14.65 -4.07 -4.25
CA LYS A 51 15.20 -2.71 -4.34
C LYS A 51 14.64 -1.85 -3.22
N ASN A 52 15.41 -0.84 -2.83
CA ASN A 52 14.99 0.11 -1.80
C ASN A 52 13.98 1.14 -2.36
N VAL A 53 12.74 0.68 -2.61
CA VAL A 53 11.70 1.45 -3.28
C VAL A 53 10.80 2.23 -2.34
N PHE A 54 10.80 1.94 -1.02
CA PHE A 54 9.91 2.59 -0.05
C PHE A 54 10.64 3.40 1.03
N LYS A 55 11.99 3.49 1.04
CA LYS A 55 12.75 4.25 2.06
C LYS A 55 12.30 5.69 2.27
N ASP A 56 11.86 6.37 1.21
CA ASP A 56 11.51 7.80 1.24
C ASP A 56 9.99 8.02 1.23
N CYS A 57 9.20 6.98 1.50
CA CYS A 57 7.75 7.02 1.47
C CYS A 57 7.19 6.83 2.88
N ASP A 58 6.24 7.67 3.26
CA ASP A 58 5.51 7.52 4.52
C ASP A 58 4.38 6.48 4.38
N PHE A 59 3.78 6.41 3.18
CA PHE A 59 2.68 5.51 2.88
C PHE A 59 2.81 4.86 1.50
N ILE A 60 2.23 3.67 1.40
CA ILE A 60 2.09 2.91 0.17
C ILE A 60 0.61 2.63 -0.05
N VAL A 61 0.13 2.89 -1.27
CA VAL A 61 -1.21 2.52 -1.72
C VAL A 61 -1.07 1.39 -2.70
N SER A 62 -1.57 0.21 -2.34
CA SER A 62 -1.36 -1.00 -3.13
C SER A 62 -2.57 -1.34 -3.98
N PHE A 63 -2.29 -1.74 -5.21
CA PHE A 63 -3.25 -2.18 -6.20
C PHE A 63 -2.81 -3.51 -6.80
N PHE A 64 -3.77 -4.42 -6.96
CA PHE A 64 -3.60 -5.62 -7.75
C PHE A 64 -4.00 -5.34 -9.19
N GLY A 65 -3.08 -5.47 -10.14
CA GLY A 65 -3.37 -5.33 -11.56
C GLY A 65 -4.19 -6.52 -12.06
N GLN A 66 -5.34 -6.23 -12.67
CA GLN A 66 -6.10 -7.21 -13.44
C GLN A 66 -5.80 -7.03 -14.94
N GLU A 67 -6.47 -7.82 -15.78
CA GLU A 67 -6.35 -7.70 -17.24
C GLU A 67 -6.55 -6.27 -17.72
N SER A 68 -5.74 -5.87 -18.71
CA SER A 68 -5.73 -4.51 -19.28
C SER A 68 -5.35 -3.43 -18.24
N SER A 69 -6.06 -2.30 -18.25
CA SER A 69 -5.87 -1.14 -17.37
C SER A 69 -6.58 -1.27 -16.01
N LYS A 70 -7.26 -2.40 -15.75
CA LYS A 70 -8.01 -2.59 -14.51
C LYS A 70 -7.06 -2.89 -13.35
N SER A 71 -7.44 -2.43 -12.17
CA SER A 71 -6.75 -2.76 -10.92
C SER A 71 -7.73 -2.79 -9.76
N LEU A 72 -7.50 -3.69 -8.81
CA LEU A 72 -8.24 -3.82 -7.57
C LEU A 72 -7.46 -3.10 -6.47
N PHE A 73 -8.10 -2.18 -5.77
CA PHE A 73 -7.52 -1.56 -4.58
C PHE A 73 -7.39 -2.60 -3.47
N ILE A 74 -6.21 -2.71 -2.88
CA ILE A 74 -5.91 -3.65 -1.80
C ILE A 74 -6.05 -2.97 -0.45
N GLY A 75 -5.40 -1.83 -0.28
CA GLY A 75 -5.26 -1.15 1.01
C GLY A 75 -4.20 -0.05 1.00
N VAL A 76 -4.11 0.65 2.12
CA VAL A 76 -3.08 1.66 2.38
C VAL A 76 -2.23 1.21 3.55
N PHE A 77 -0.92 1.33 3.40
CA PHE A 77 0.05 0.83 4.36
C PHE A 77 0.98 1.97 4.77
N LYS A 78 1.16 2.16 6.08
CA LYS A 78 2.18 3.06 6.61
C LYS A 78 3.52 2.34 6.60
N VAL A 79 4.57 3.02 6.14
CA VAL A 79 5.95 2.55 6.25
C VAL A 79 6.52 3.07 7.57
N ASN A 80 6.78 2.19 8.52
CA ASN A 80 7.30 2.61 9.83
C ASN A 80 8.83 2.67 9.81
N CYS A 81 9.47 1.58 9.37
CA CYS A 81 10.92 1.46 9.25
C CYS A 81 11.28 0.43 8.19
N TRP A 82 12.56 0.37 7.83
CA TRP A 82 13.07 -0.60 6.89
C TRP A 82 14.47 -1.07 7.29
N PHE A 83 14.80 -2.27 6.84
CA PHE A 83 16.05 -2.96 7.13
C PHE A 83 16.58 -3.55 5.83
N GLU A 84 17.89 -3.42 5.62
CA GLU A 84 18.58 -4.13 4.55
C GLU A 84 18.86 -5.58 4.97
N LYS A 85 18.66 -6.51 4.06
CA LYS A 85 18.91 -7.95 4.19
C LYS A 85 19.74 -8.42 3.00
N ASP A 86 20.37 -9.58 3.12
CA ASP A 86 21.19 -10.17 2.05
C ASP A 86 20.41 -10.37 0.74
N ASP A 87 19.08 -10.52 0.81
CA ASP A 87 18.17 -10.75 -0.32
C ASP A 87 17.36 -9.51 -0.73
N GLY A 88 17.58 -8.34 -0.12
CA GLY A 88 16.91 -7.09 -0.47
C GLY A 88 16.57 -6.20 0.72
N PHE A 89 15.39 -5.60 0.69
CA PHE A 89 14.92 -4.64 1.69
C PHE A 89 13.62 -5.13 2.31
N GLN A 90 13.62 -5.23 3.63
CA GLN A 90 12.45 -5.55 4.44
C GLN A 90 11.86 -4.26 5.02
N TYR A 91 10.55 -4.10 4.93
CA TYR A 91 9.82 -2.96 5.49
C TYR A 91 8.91 -3.45 6.61
N ASP A 92 8.80 -2.64 7.67
CA ASP A 92 7.70 -2.76 8.62
C ASP A 92 6.51 -1.95 8.09
N LEU A 93 5.44 -2.67 7.75
CA LEU A 93 4.24 -2.13 7.14
C LEU A 93 3.04 -2.34 8.06
N THR A 94 2.31 -1.26 8.35
CA THR A 94 1.04 -1.34 9.07
C THR A 94 -0.09 -0.96 8.15
N GLU A 95 -1.06 -1.85 7.96
CA GLU A 95 -2.28 -1.53 7.23
C GLU A 95 -3.08 -0.45 7.98
N ILE A 96 -3.50 0.58 7.24
CA ILE A 96 -4.27 1.69 7.75
C ILE A 96 -5.67 1.63 7.15
N ASP A 97 -6.67 1.52 8.03
CA ASP A 97 -8.04 1.79 7.65
C ASP A 97 -8.22 3.30 7.46
N VAL A 98 -8.26 3.70 6.19
CA VAL A 98 -8.43 5.10 5.76
C VAL A 98 -9.84 5.61 6.09
N CYS A 99 -10.83 4.72 6.21
CA CYS A 99 -12.19 5.08 6.60
C CYS A 99 -12.31 5.33 8.12
N VAL A 100 -11.52 4.65 8.95
CA VAL A 100 -11.61 4.76 10.43
C VAL A 100 -10.66 5.82 11.00
N LYS A 101 -9.52 6.11 10.36
CA LYS A 101 -8.55 7.08 10.90
C LYS A 101 -9.04 8.53 10.98
N ILE A 102 -10.08 8.89 10.23
CA ILE A 102 -10.72 10.22 10.32
C ILE A 102 -11.30 10.47 11.72
N LEU A 103 -11.75 9.43 12.43
CA LEU A 103 -12.40 9.59 13.73
C LEU A 103 -11.42 9.78 14.91
N LYS A 104 -10.13 9.49 14.77
CA LYS A 104 -9.17 9.71 15.88
C LYS A 104 -8.45 11.07 15.81
N ILE A 105 -8.36 11.68 14.64
CA ILE A 105 -7.76 13.01 14.46
C ILE A 105 -8.77 14.13 14.78
N VAL A 106 -10.07 13.87 14.64
CA VAL A 106 -11.15 14.84 14.92
C VAL A 106 -11.48 14.95 16.42
N TRP A 107 -10.94 14.06 17.27
CA TRP A 107 -11.20 14.02 18.72
C TRP A 107 -9.95 14.21 19.58
N SER A 108 -8.92 14.89 19.06
CA SER A 108 -7.76 15.39 19.82
C SER A 108 -7.59 16.88 19.59
#